data_AF-A0AAV1VH78-F1
#
_entry.id   AF-A0AAV1VH78-F1
#
_cell.length_a   1.000
_cell.length_b   1.000
_cell.length_c   1.000
_cell.angle_alpha   90.00
_cell.angle_beta   90.00
_cell.angle_gamma   90.00
#
_symmetry.space_group_name_H-M   'P 1'
#
loop_
_entity.id
_entity.type
_entity.pdbx_description
1 polymer ?
#
loop_
_entity_poly.entity_id
_entity_poly.type
_entity_poly.pdbx_seq_one_letter_code
_entity_poly.pdbx_strand_id
1 'polypeptide(L)' 'MEECKAVASPVDVSSRLMSSSTASKIDVPFREAVGALMHLTTAKRPDIAYAVSFVSRFMKIPQEEHWVAVKRIFRYL' A
#
# COMPACT_ATOMS: atom_id res chain seq x y z
N MET A 1 9.39 9.37 22.63
CA MET A 1 8.58 9.08 21.43
C MET A 1 8.99 10.08 20.36
N GLU A 2 10.24 9.99 19.93
CA GLU A 2 10.89 10.97 19.08
C GLU A 2 11.17 10.25 17.76
N GLU A 3 10.82 10.88 16.65
CA GLU A 3 11.09 10.41 15.28
C GLU A 3 10.04 9.48 14.61
N CYS A 4 8.75 9.79 14.77
CA CYS A 4 7.74 9.40 13.79
C CYS A 4 7.85 10.32 12.56
N LYS A 5 8.69 9.98 11.57
CA LYS A 5 8.77 10.72 10.30
C LYS A 5 7.42 10.69 9.59
N ALA A 6 6.72 11.83 9.58
CA ALA A 6 5.50 12.01 8.81
C ALA A 6 5.81 11.75 7.33
N VAL A 7 5.18 10.73 6.76
CA VAL A 7 5.27 10.47 5.33
C VAL A 7 4.42 11.54 4.65
N ALA A 8 5.04 12.42 3.84
CA ALA A 8 4.31 13.51 3.17
C ALA A 8 3.50 13.04 1.94
N SER A 9 3.82 11.87 1.39
CA SER A 9 3.17 11.31 0.20
C SER A 9 2.80 9.83 0.41
N PRO A 10 1.53 9.44 0.16
CA PRO A 10 1.07 8.07 0.33
C PRO A 10 1.72 7.09 -0.67
N VAL A 11 2.33 7.61 -1.74
CA VAL A 11 3.06 6.83 -2.74
C VAL A 11 4.54 7.21 -2.76
N ASP A 12 5.40 6.20 -2.94
CA ASP A 12 6.79 6.41 -3.29
C ASP A 12 6.93 6.47 -4.82
N VAL A 13 7.32 7.63 -5.35
CA VAL A 13 7.45 7.83 -6.81
C VAL A 13 8.65 7.06 -7.38
N SER A 14 9.59 6.61 -6.53
CA SER A 14 10.79 5.88 -6.93
C SER A 14 10.67 4.35 -6.84
N SER A 15 9.68 3.81 -6.13
CA SER A 15 9.46 2.36 -6.09
C SER A 15 8.84 1.88 -7.40
N ARG A 16 9.68 1.54 -8.37
CA ARG A 16 9.29 0.71 -9.51
C ARG A 16 8.93 -0.67 -8.97
N LEU A 17 7.69 -0.82 -8.51
CA LEU A 17 7.10 -2.10 -8.10
C LEU A 17 6.95 -2.95 -9.37
N MET A 18 8.07 -3.58 -9.74
CA MET A 18 8.16 -4.50 -10.86
C MET A 18 7.54 -5.81 -10.41
N SER A 19 6.60 -6.33 -11.18
CA SER A 19 6.10 -7.69 -11.03
C SER A 19 7.19 -8.68 -11.45
N SER A 20 8.23 -8.83 -10.64
CA SER A 20 9.25 -9.84 -10.85
C SER A 20 8.64 -11.18 -10.46
N SER A 21 8.46 -12.07 -11.45
CA SER A 21 7.88 -13.41 -11.31
C SER A 21 8.65 -14.35 -10.36
N THR A 22 9.69 -13.87 -9.68
CA THR A 22 10.57 -14.64 -8.79
C THR A 22 10.39 -14.33 -7.29
N ALA A 23 9.61 -13.31 -6.90
CA ALA A 23 9.49 -12.96 -5.49
C ALA A 23 8.43 -13.79 -4.76
N SER A 24 8.83 -14.35 -3.62
CA SER A 24 8.08 -15.22 -2.73
C SER A 24 6.74 -14.60 -2.32
N LYS A 25 5.65 -15.36 -2.51
CA LYS A 25 4.32 -14.97 -2.04
C LYS A 25 4.36 -14.86 -0.53
N ILE A 26 3.97 -13.70 0.00
CA ILE A 26 3.87 -13.49 1.44
C ILE A 26 2.49 -13.94 1.94
N ASP A 27 2.45 -14.60 3.10
CA ASP A 27 1.21 -14.98 3.77
C ASP A 27 0.75 -13.83 4.69
N VAL A 28 0.20 -12.78 4.08
CA VAL A 28 -0.36 -11.63 4.81
C VAL A 28 -1.77 -11.35 4.33
N PRO A 29 -2.65 -10.76 5.18
CA PRO A 29 -4.02 -10.40 4.81
C PRO A 29 -4.05 -9.14 3.90
N PHE A 30 -3.40 -9.23 2.74
CA PHE A 30 -3.25 -8.13 1.79
C PHE A 30 -4.61 -7.64 1.26
N ARG A 31 -5.52 -8.57 0.97
CA ARG A 31 -6.84 -8.25 0.42
C ARG A 31 -7.71 -7.51 1.42
N GLU A 32 -7.67 -7.90 2.69
CA GLU A 32 -8.39 -7.22 3.78
C GLU A 32 -7.83 -5.80 4.00
N ALA A 33 -6.50 -5.68 4.02
CA ALA A 33 -5.82 -4.39 4.16
C ALA A 33 -6.19 -3.42 3.02
N VAL A 34 -6.19 -3.87 1.77
CA VAL A 34 -6.63 -3.03 0.63
C VAL A 34 -8.12 -2.72 0.71
N GLY A 35 -8.96 -3.64 1.17
CA GLY A 35 -10.38 -3.40 1.40
C GLY A 35 -10.63 -2.28 2.42
N ALA A 36 -9.91 -2.30 3.54
CA ALA A 36 -9.97 -1.24 4.55
C ALA A 36 -9.52 0.12 3.97
N LEU A 37 -8.43 0.14 3.20
CA LEU A 37 -7.98 1.37 2.53
C LEU A 37 -9.00 1.88 1.51
N MET A 38 -9.68 1.00 0.77
CA MET A 38 -10.71 1.37 -0.20
C MET A 38 -11.99 1.89 0.46
N HIS A 39 -12.28 1.43 1.68
CA HIS A 39 -13.34 2.03 2.49
C HIS A 39 -12.96 3.47 2.90
N LEU A 40 -11.73 3.68 3.35
CA LEU A 40 -11.24 5.02 3.76
C LEU A 40 -11.19 6.01 2.59
N THR A 41 -10.80 5.56 1.39
CA THR A 41 -10.84 6.40 0.18
C THR A 41 -12.25 6.89 -0.13
N THR A 42 -13.23 6.01 0.03
CA THR A 42 -14.64 6.30 -0.27
C THR A 42 -15.28 7.17 0.82
N ALA A 43 -14.92 6.95 2.08
CA ALA A 43 -15.58 7.58 3.22
C ALA A 43 -15.09 9.02 3.50
N LYS A 44 -13.77 9.25 3.53
CA LYS A 44 -13.20 10.49 4.09
C LYS A 44 -11.90 10.97 3.44
N ARG A 45 -11.14 10.12 2.74
CA ARG A 45 -9.77 10.43 2.29
C ARG A 45 -9.55 10.09 0.81
N PRO A 46 -10.11 10.87 -0.12
CA PRO A 46 -9.88 10.65 -1.55
C PRO A 46 -8.40 10.87 -1.95
N ASP A 47 -7.62 11.56 -1.11
CA ASP A 47 -6.20 11.85 -1.32
C ASP A 47 -5.34 10.58 -1.51
N ILE A 48 -5.75 9.45 -0.92
CA ILE A 48 -5.04 8.16 -1.05
C ILE A 48 -5.59 7.27 -2.17
N ALA A 49 -6.61 7.70 -2.92
CA ALA A 49 -7.28 6.87 -3.93
C ALA A 49 -6.33 6.33 -5.01
N TYR A 50 -5.36 7.14 -5.42
CA TYR A 50 -4.32 6.73 -6.36
C TYR A 50 -3.44 5.61 -5.78
N ALA A 51 -3.00 5.76 -4.53
CA ALA A 51 -2.16 4.77 -3.85
C ALA A 51 -2.88 3.42 -3.71
N VAL A 52 -4.15 3.44 -3.30
CA VAL A 52 -4.99 2.24 -3.16
C VAL A 52 -5.21 1.56 -4.51
N SER A 53 -5.49 2.35 -5.55
CA SER A 53 -5.69 1.84 -6.91
C SER A 53 -4.42 1.25 -7.52
N PHE A 54 -3.25 1.73 -7.10
CA PHE A 54 -1.97 1.17 -7.51
C PHE A 54 -1.71 -0.19 -6.84
N VAL A 55 -1.89 -0.26 -5.53
CA VAL A 55 -1.66 -1.47 -4.72
C VAL A 55 -2.68 -2.58 -5.02
N SER A 56 -3.92 -2.23 -5.39
CA SER A 56 -4.97 -3.20 -5.73
C SER A 56 -4.60 -4.10 -6.93
N ARG A 57 -3.71 -3.64 -7.81
CA ARG A 57 -3.22 -4.42 -8.97
C ARG A 57 -2.43 -5.66 -8.55
N PHE A 58 -1.86 -5.67 -7.36
CA PHE A 58 -0.99 -6.73 -6.85
C PHE A 58 -1.69 -7.73 -5.92
N MET A 59 -3.03 -7.69 -5.83
CA MET A 59 -3.81 -8.59 -4.97
C MET A 59 -3.64 -10.08 -5.29
N LYS A 60 -3.31 -10.43 -6.54
CA LYS A 60 -3.18 -11.83 -6.97
C LYS A 60 -1.92 -12.50 -6.40
N ILE A 61 -0.82 -11.76 -6.35
CA ILE A 61 0.49 -12.22 -5.87
C ILE A 61 1.10 -11.09 -5.03
N PRO A 62 0.71 -10.97 -3.75
CA PRO A 62 1.32 -9.99 -2.87
C PRO A 62 2.79 -10.35 -2.65
N GLN A 63 3.64 -9.34 -2.70
CA GLN A 63 5.08 -9.44 -2.43
C GLN A 63 5.43 -8.48 -1.30
N GLU A 64 6.60 -8.67 -0.70
CA GLU A 64 7.02 -7.88 0.45
C GLU A 64 7.04 -6.38 0.15
N GLU A 65 7.48 -5.99 -1.05
CA GLU A 65 7.49 -4.59 -1.49
C GLU A 65 6.08 -3.99 -1.56
N HIS A 66 5.09 -4.75 -2.05
CA HIS A 66 3.68 -4.34 -2.05
C HIS A 66 3.16 -4.16 -0.62
N TRP A 67 3.57 -5.00 0.31
CA TRP A 67 3.18 -4.88 1.72
C TRP A 67 3.81 -3.67 2.39
N VAL A 68 5.05 -3.33 2.06
CA VAL A 68 5.67 -2.08 2.51
C VAL A 68 4.89 -0.86 2.01
N ALA A 69 4.43 -0.88 0.75
CA ALA A 69 3.58 0.18 0.20
C ALA A 69 2.24 0.31 0.97
N VAL A 70 1.55 -0.81 1.24
CA VAL A 70 0.33 -0.81 2.08
C VAL A 70 0.60 -0.18 3.44
N LYS A 71 1.66 -0.64 4.13
CA LYS A 71 2.05 -0.09 5.44
C LYS A 71 2.36 1.41 5.37
N ARG A 72 2.94 1.90 4.28
CA ARG A 72 3.20 3.33 4.08
C ARG A 72 1.91 4.13 3.93
N ILE A 73 0.91 3.61 3.22
CA ILE A 73 -0.41 4.24 3.12
C ILE A 73 -1.07 4.30 4.50
N PHE A 74 -0.99 3.22 5.29
CA PHE A 74 -1.48 3.22 6.68
C PHE A 74 -0.74 4.19 7.59
N ARG A 75 0.57 4.44 7.40
CA ARG A 75 1.31 5.47 8.15
C ARG A 75 0.97 6.90 7.73
N TYR A 76 0.44 7.08 6.51
CA TYR A 76 0.02 8.40 6.01
C TYR A 76 -1.36 8.80 6.51
N LEU A 77 -2.23 7.81 6.75
CA LEU A 77 -3.55 8.00 7.34
C LEU A 77 -3.44 8.45 8.79
#